data_AF-A0A3A0BTD7-F1
#
_entry.id   AF-A0A3A0BTD7-F1
#
_cell.length_a   1.000
_cell.length_b   1.000
_cell.length_c   1.000
_cell.angle_alpha   90.00
_cell.angle_beta   90.00
_cell.angle_gamma   90.00
#
_symmetry.space_group_name_H-M   'P 1'
#
loop_
_entity.id
_entity.type
_entity.pdbx_description
1 polymer ?
#
loop_
_entity_poly.entity_id
_entity_poly.type
_entity_poly.pdbx_seq_one_letter_code
_entity_poly.pdbx_strand_id
1 'polypeptide(L)' 'ASLQLDAALPNFLVQEHNEVLDYRQDGRTLFGKGYFKQPLVLEDDGCVALPTGPGLGIELDEDGMAAIMAMPWSEQRG' A
#
# COMPACT_ATOMS: atom_id res chain seq x y z
N ALA A 1 -5.44 -5.26 3.46
CA ALA A 1 -6.74 -5.80 3.93
C ALA A 1 -7.84 -4.74 3.86
N SER A 2 -7.62 -3.53 4.40
CA SER A 2 -8.65 -2.50 4.52
C SER A 2 -9.33 -2.10 3.22
N LEU A 3 -8.61 -2.03 2.08
CA LEU A 3 -9.20 -1.75 0.75
C LEU A 3 -10.42 -2.60 0.42
N GLN A 4 -10.40 -3.90 0.76
CA GLN A 4 -11.52 -4.81 0.48
C GLN A 4 -12.71 -4.54 1.40
N LEU A 5 -12.45 -4.09 2.64
CA LEU A 5 -13.50 -3.66 3.57
C LEU A 5 -14.11 -2.34 3.09
N ASP A 6 -13.28 -1.37 2.74
CA ASP A 6 -13.70 -0.05 2.27
C ASP A 6 -14.61 -0.15 1.04
N ALA A 7 -14.24 -1.01 0.08
CA ALA A 7 -15.03 -1.24 -1.12
C ALA A 7 -16.38 -1.93 -0.86
N ALA A 8 -16.52 -2.64 0.26
CA ALA A 8 -17.74 -3.38 0.61
C ALA A 8 -18.70 -2.58 1.50
N LEU A 9 -18.26 -1.46 2.09
CA LEU A 9 -19.05 -0.66 3.03
C LEU A 9 -19.69 0.55 2.32
N PRO A 10 -21.03 0.64 2.26
CA PRO A 10 -21.72 1.74 1.57
C PRO A 10 -21.56 3.09 2.27
N ASN A 11 -21.06 3.10 3.51
CA ASN A 11 -20.82 4.27 4.33
C ASN A 11 -19.32 4.56 4.54
N PHE A 12 -18.44 3.93 3.76
CA PHE A 12 -17.03 4.29 3.73
C PHE A 12 -16.83 5.71 3.19
N LEU A 13 -15.87 6.45 3.75
CA LEU A 13 -15.57 7.84 3.40
C LEU A 13 -14.15 8.03 2.86
N VAL A 14 -13.15 7.57 3.62
CA VAL A 14 -11.73 7.72 3.29
C VAL A 14 -10.91 6.68 4.06
N GLN A 15 -9.76 6.29 3.50
CA GLN A 15 -8.83 5.35 4.12
C GLN A 15 -7.53 6.08 4.47
N GLU A 16 -7.04 5.84 5.67
CA GLU A 16 -5.72 6.32 6.07
C GLU A 16 -4.64 5.52 5.33
N HIS A 17 -3.64 6.22 4.79
CA HIS A 17 -2.45 5.61 4.22
C HIS A 17 -1.20 6.31 4.76
N ASN A 18 -0.20 5.53 5.17
CA ASN A 18 1.00 6.03 5.80
C ASN A 18 2.13 6.25 4.77
N GLU A 19 2.65 7.48 4.70
CA GLU A 19 3.69 7.87 3.75
C GLU A 19 5.10 7.34 4.07
N VAL A 20 5.31 6.67 5.21
CA VAL A 20 6.65 6.26 5.68
C VAL A 20 7.41 5.37 4.67
N LEU A 21 6.70 4.72 3.75
CA LEU A 21 7.30 3.94 2.66
C LEU A 21 6.64 4.25 1.31
N ASP A 22 6.22 5.50 1.12
CA ASP A 22 5.72 5.95 -0.17
C ASP A 22 6.87 6.17 -1.13
N TYR A 23 6.80 5.49 -2.26
CA TYR A 23 7.76 5.66 -3.33
C TYR A 23 7.17 6.59 -4.37
N ARG A 24 7.86 7.69 -4.63
CA ARG A 24 7.58 8.56 -5.78
C ARG A 24 8.41 8.06 -6.96
N GLN A 25 7.75 7.63 -8.02
CA GLN A 25 8.41 7.18 -9.24
C GLN A 25 7.63 7.70 -10.45
N ASP A 26 8.34 8.30 -11.42
CA ASP A 26 7.75 8.80 -12.67
C ASP A 26 6.54 9.73 -12.46
N GLY A 27 6.60 10.57 -11.42
CA GLY A 27 5.52 11.50 -11.05
C GLY A 27 4.34 10.86 -10.31
N ARG A 28 4.34 9.55 -10.08
CA ARG A 28 3.27 8.81 -9.40
C ARG A 28 3.67 8.40 -7.99
N THR A 29 2.68 8.29 -7.10
CA THR A 29 2.86 7.73 -5.75
C THR A 29 2.51 6.26 -5.78
N LEU A 30 3.44 5.41 -5.32
CA LEU A 30 3.27 3.98 -5.26
C LEU A 30 3.19 3.51 -3.81
N PHE A 31 2.18 2.70 -3.52
CA PHE A 31 1.94 2.12 -2.21
C PHE A 31 2.35 0.65 -2.18
N GLY A 32 3.00 0.24 -1.10
CA GLY A 32 3.45 -1.14 -0.91
C GLY A 32 4.65 -1.54 -1.77
N LYS A 33 5.38 -0.59 -2.36
CA LYS A 33 6.62 -0.90 -3.07
C LYS A 33 7.68 -1.45 -2.10
N GLY A 34 8.29 -2.57 -2.48
CA GLY A 34 9.15 -3.38 -1.59
C GLY A 34 8.39 -4.35 -0.70
N TYR A 35 7.05 -4.33 -0.67
CA TYR A 35 6.24 -5.36 -0.01
C TYR A 35 5.42 -6.18 -1.00
N PHE A 36 4.96 -5.57 -2.09
CA PHE A 36 4.15 -6.20 -3.10
C PHE A 36 4.92 -6.25 -4.42
N LYS A 37 4.81 -7.39 -5.13
CA LYS A 37 5.37 -7.51 -6.48
C LYS A 37 4.77 -6.49 -7.45
N GLN A 38 3.50 -6.15 -7.24
CA GLN A 38 2.77 -5.14 -7.98
C GLN A 38 2.30 -4.06 -7.00
N PRO A 39 3.06 -2.96 -6.83
CA PRO A 39 2.66 -1.84 -5.99
C PRO A 39 1.36 -1.21 -6.49
N LEU A 40 0.54 -0.75 -5.56
CA LEU A 40 -0.68 -0.02 -5.89
C LEU A 40 -0.31 1.42 -6.26
N VAL A 41 -1.10 2.04 -7.14
CA VAL A 41 -0.86 3.41 -7.56
C VAL A 41 -1.94 4.32 -7.01
N LEU A 42 -1.53 5.46 -6.49
CA LEU A 42 -2.42 6.59 -6.26
C LEU A 42 -2.69 7.25 -7.62
N GLU A 43 -3.95 7.20 -8.05
CA GLU A 43 -4.38 7.86 -9.28
C GLU A 43 -4.60 9.36 -9.05
N ASP A 44 -4.75 10.12 -10.14
CA ASP A 44 -4.82 11.58 -10.10
C ASP A 44 -6.04 12.12 -9.33
N ASP A 45 -7.07 11.28 -9.12
CA ASP A 45 -8.26 11.61 -8.32
C ASP A 45 -8.08 11.37 -6.82
N GLY A 46 -6.89 10.91 -6.39
CA GLY A 46 -6.59 10.57 -5.00
C GLY A 46 -7.12 9.22 -4.55
N CYS A 47 -7.56 8.36 -5.48
CA CYS A 47 -8.04 7.01 -5.19
C CYS A 47 -7.02 5.94 -5.57
N VAL A 48 -7.24 4.73 -5.06
CA VAL A 48 -6.51 3.52 -5.45
C VAL A 48 -7.50 2.56 -6.10
N ALA A 49 -7.13 1.99 -7.25
CA ALA A 49 -7.95 0.98 -7.90
C ALA A 49 -8.06 -0.28 -7.04
N LEU A 50 -9.27 -0.85 -6.94
CA LEU A 50 -9.49 -2.08 -6.19
C LEU A 50 -8.83 -3.27 -6.91
N PRO A 51 -7.95 -4.04 -6.23
CA PRO A 51 -7.41 -5.26 -6.82
C PRO A 51 -8.51 -6.28 -7.11
N THR A 52 -8.50 -6.84 -8.31
CA THR A 52 -9.56 -7.76 -8.79
C THR A 52 -9.19 -9.25 -8.68
N GLY A 53 -7.97 -9.56 -8.23
CA GLY A 53 -7.54 -10.93 -7.98
C GLY A 53 -8.24 -11.54 -6.75
N PRO A 54 -8.18 -12.87 -6.59
CA PRO A 54 -8.80 -13.54 -5.45
C PRO A 54 -8.19 -13.10 -4.11
N GLY A 55 -8.96 -13.22 -3.03
CA GLY A 55 -8.52 -12.84 -1.69
C GLY A 55 -8.31 -11.33 -1.58
N LEU A 56 -7.10 -10.92 -1.20
CA LEU A 56 -6.75 -9.49 -1.12
C LEU A 56 -6.33 -8.90 -2.48
N GLY A 57 -6.14 -9.74 -3.50
CA GLY A 57 -5.72 -9.34 -4.84
C GLY A 57 -4.28 -8.81 -4.94
N ILE A 58 -3.41 -9.17 -4.01
CA ILE A 58 -1.98 -8.79 -4.00
C ILE A 58 -1.08 -10.01 -3.91
N GLU A 59 0.16 -9.88 -4.39
CA GLU A 59 1.25 -10.85 -4.20
C GLU A 59 2.41 -10.20 -3.44
N LEU A 60 2.99 -10.94 -2.48
CA LEU A 60 4.10 -10.47 -1.67
C LEU A 60 5.44 -10.53 -2.42
N ASP A 61 6.25 -9.50 -2.21
CA ASP A 61 7.67 -9.46 -2.51
C ASP A 61 8.45 -9.83 -1.24
N GLU A 62 8.76 -11.12 -1.10
CA GLU A 62 9.42 -11.66 0.10
C GLU A 62 10.81 -11.08 0.33
N ASP A 63 11.58 -10.86 -0.75
CA ASP A 63 12.94 -10.32 -0.67
C ASP A 63 12.92 -8.85 -0.26
N GLY A 64 12.02 -8.06 -0.87
CA GLY A 64 11.79 -6.67 -0.48
C GLY A 64 11.31 -6.56 0.97
N MET A 65 10.39 -7.42 1.38
CA MET A 65 9.87 -7.44 2.75
C MET A 65 10.99 -7.77 3.74
N ALA A 66 11.82 -8.77 3.46
CA ALA A 66 12.96 -9.12 4.31
C ALA A 66 13.94 -7.93 4.47
N ALA A 67 14.20 -7.18 3.40
CA ALA A 67 15.06 -6.00 3.44
C ALA A 67 14.47 -4.87 4.31
N ILE A 68 13.17 -4.59 4.19
CA ILE A 68 12.51 -3.56 5.00
C ILE A 68 12.44 -3.97 6.47
N MET A 69 12.12 -5.24 6.74
CA MET A 69 12.00 -5.77 8.11
C MET A 69 13.34 -5.84 8.86
N ALA A 70 14.47 -5.69 8.16
CA ALA A 70 15.78 -5.56 8.80
C ALA A 70 16.01 -4.19 9.44
N MET A 71 15.17 -3.19 9.14
CA MET A 71 15.27 -1.86 9.76
C MET A 71 14.81 -1.92 11.22
N PRO A 72 15.56 -1.32 12.17
CA PRO A 72 15.16 -1.32 13.57
C PRO A 72 13.89 -0.50 13.76
N TRP A 73 12.95 -1.04 14.52
CA TRP A 73 11.75 -0.31 14.93
C TRP A 73 12.07 0.67 16.07
N SER A 74 11.39 1.81 16.07
CA SER A 74 11.50 2.85 17.11
C SER A 74 10.13 3.46 17.39
N GLU A 75 9.82 3.69 18.67
CA GLU A 75 8.64 4.45 19.12
C GLU A 75 8.73 5.93 18.76
N GLN A 76 9.97 6.45 18.69
CA GLN A 76 10.24 7.84 18.35
C GLN A 76 10.59 7.93 16.88
N ARG A 77 9.85 8.77 16.14
CA ARG A 77 10.32 9.27 14.84
C ARG A 77 11.53 10.16 15.10
N GLY A 78 12.65 9.86 14.46
CA GLY A 78 13.88 10.67 14.53
C GLY A 78 13.67 12.08 14.01
#